data_AF-A0A699KXN5-F1
#
_entry.id   AF-A0A699KXN5-F1
#
_cell.length_a   1.000
_cell.length_b   1.000
_cell.length_c   1.000
_cell.angle_alpha   90.00
_cell.angle_beta   90.00
_cell.angle_gamma   90.00
#
_symmetry.space_group_name_H-M   'P 1'
#
loop_
_entity.id
_entity.type
_entity.pdbx_description
1 polymer ?
#
loop_
_entity_poly.entity_id
_entity_poly.type
_entity_poly.pdbx_seq_one_letter_code
_entity_poly.pdbx_strand_id
1 'polypeptide(L)'
;MTGVPWHIAEHRLNVCEGCLPVRQKKMGQAPERNKAISEEVKKLVEANIMKEVHYHSWRSNPVMVKKHDDSWKMCVDFKDLNKSFPKDGYPLSKIDWKVESFCRYPYKCFLDAYKGYHQIKMAEEDEEKTTFITSQGIFCYSKMSFGLKTLEQPTSVW
;
A
#
# COMPACT_ATOMS: atom_id res chain seq x y z
N MET A 1 11.02 -19.76 1.25
CA MET A 1 9.59 -20.14 1.38
C MET A 1 8.95 -19.93 0.04
N THR A 2 8.39 -20.98 -0.55
CA THR A 2 7.56 -20.89 -1.75
C THR A 2 6.21 -20.32 -1.30
N GLY A 3 5.95 -19.05 -1.62
CA GLY A 3 4.69 -18.39 -1.28
C GLY A 3 3.52 -18.89 -2.12
N VAL A 4 2.35 -18.29 -1.95
CA VAL A 4 1.17 -18.56 -2.80
C VAL A 4 1.56 -18.33 -4.27
N PRO A 5 1.20 -19.25 -5.20
CA PRO A 5 1.48 -19.07 -6.62
C PRO A 5 0.91 -17.75 -7.14
N TRP A 6 1.70 -17.00 -7.93
CA TRP A 6 1.36 -15.63 -8.32
C TRP A 6 0.04 -15.50 -9.07
N HIS A 7 -0.26 -16.44 -9.96
CA HIS A 7 -1.51 -16.47 -10.74
C HIS A 7 -2.77 -16.68 -9.88
N ILE A 8 -2.64 -17.02 -8.59
CA ILE A 8 -3.77 -17.25 -7.67
C ILE A 8 -4.03 -16.03 -6.78
N ALA A 9 -3.02 -15.18 -6.56
CA ALA A 9 -3.07 -14.11 -5.56
C ALA A 9 -2.41 -12.82 -6.06
N GLU A 10 -2.96 -12.26 -7.13
CA GLU A 10 -2.65 -10.91 -7.60
C GLU A 10 -3.72 -9.92 -7.14
N HIS A 11 -3.27 -8.78 -6.64
CA HIS A 11 -4.14 -7.66 -6.30
C HIS A 11 -4.35 -6.77 -7.53
N ARG A 12 -5.62 -6.55 -7.88
CA ARG A 12 -6.04 -5.64 -8.93
C ARG A 12 -6.74 -4.42 -8.36
N LEU A 13 -6.42 -3.24 -8.88
CA LEU A 13 -7.05 -1.98 -8.51
C LEU A 13 -8.31 -1.78 -9.37
N ASN A 14 -9.47 -1.76 -8.72
CA ASN A 14 -10.75 -1.48 -9.38
C ASN A 14 -10.96 0.02 -9.61
N VAL A 15 -10.08 0.63 -10.40
CA VAL A 15 -10.19 2.03 -10.82
C VAL A 15 -11.37 2.16 -11.79
N CYS A 16 -12.24 3.16 -11.58
CA CYS A 16 -13.36 3.41 -12.48
C CYS A 16 -12.89 3.63 -13.92
N GLU A 17 -13.57 2.99 -14.88
CA GLU A 17 -13.30 3.18 -16.31
C GLU A 17 -13.43 4.66 -16.68
N GLY A 18 -12.37 5.22 -17.28
CA GLY A 18 -12.32 6.64 -17.68
C GLY A 18 -11.71 7.59 -16.64
N CYS A 19 -11.24 7.11 -15.48
CA CYS A 19 -10.49 7.96 -14.56
C CYS A 19 -9.15 8.40 -15.16
N LEU A 20 -8.94 9.71 -15.25
CA LEU A 20 -7.69 10.30 -15.72
C LEU A 20 -6.59 10.17 -14.65
N PRO A 21 -5.33 9.90 -15.06
CA PRO A 21 -4.21 9.84 -14.14
C PRO A 21 -3.94 11.19 -13.49
N VAL A 22 -3.80 11.19 -12.16
CA VAL A 22 -3.50 12.40 -11.39
C VAL A 22 -2.00 12.50 -11.12
N ARG A 23 -1.43 13.67 -11.43
CA ARG A 23 -0.01 13.98 -11.15
C ARG A 23 0.10 15.00 -10.02
N GLN A 24 0.22 14.54 -8.79
CA GLN A 24 0.40 15.41 -7.63
C GLN A 24 1.69 16.23 -7.75
N LYS A 25 1.68 17.49 -7.31
CA LYS A 25 2.89 18.34 -7.26
C LYS A 25 3.90 17.73 -6.28
N LYS A 26 5.18 17.62 -6.67
CA LYS A 26 6.24 17.14 -5.77
C LYS A 26 6.31 18.02 -4.52
N MET A 27 6.19 17.40 -3.35
CA MET A 27 6.39 18.11 -2.08
C MET A 27 7.85 18.16 -1.71
N GLY A 28 8.33 19.33 -1.30
CA GLY A 28 9.63 19.48 -0.65
C GLY A 28 9.59 18.84 0.74
N GLN A 29 10.51 17.92 1.01
CA GLN A 29 10.69 17.32 2.33
C GLN A 29 11.97 17.85 2.98
N ALA A 30 11.98 17.93 4.31
CA ALA A 30 13.19 18.26 5.06
C ALA A 30 14.32 17.26 4.78
N PRO A 31 15.60 17.65 4.89
CA PRO A 31 16.74 16.77 4.59
C PRO A 31 16.71 15.45 5.35
N GLU A 32 16.35 15.49 6.64
CA GLU A 32 16.21 14.30 7.49
C GLU A 32 15.17 13.31 6.93
N ARG A 33 14.00 13.83 6.51
CA ARG A 33 12.93 13.02 5.91
C ARG A 33 13.35 12.45 4.56
N ASN A 34 14.02 13.24 3.72
CA ASN A 34 14.54 12.75 2.44
C ASN A 34 15.53 11.61 2.62
N LYS A 35 16.40 11.71 3.63
CA LYS A 35 17.34 10.65 3.97
C LYS A 35 16.60 9.37 4.37
N ALA A 36 15.65 9.48 5.31
CA ALA A 36 14.84 8.34 5.72
C ALA A 36 14.00 7.73 4.57
N ILE A 37 13.47 8.54 3.65
CA ILE A 37 12.79 8.05 2.44
C ILE A 37 13.76 7.26 1.57
N SER A 38 14.96 7.79 1.30
CA SER A 38 15.94 7.12 0.45
C SER A 38 16.41 5.78 1.02
N GLU A 39 16.63 5.71 2.34
CA GLU A 39 16.99 4.46 3.03
C GLU A 39 15.87 3.42 2.96
N GLU A 40 14.61 3.84 3.14
CA GLU A 40 13.48 2.91 3.07
C GLU A 40 13.22 2.43 1.64
N VAL A 41 13.27 3.32 0.65
CA VAL A 41 13.13 2.97 -0.76
C VAL A 41 14.20 1.97 -1.18
N LYS A 42 15.46 2.20 -0.79
CA LYS A 42 16.55 1.26 -1.09
C LYS A 42 16.27 -0.15 -0.56
N LYS A 43 15.83 -0.27 0.71
CA LYS A 43 15.46 -1.57 1.30
C LYS A 43 14.32 -2.25 0.56
N LEU A 44 13.30 -1.47 0.14
CA LEU A 44 12.13 -2.01 -0.55
C LEU A 44 12.44 -2.42 -1.99
N VAL A 45 13.35 -1.72 -2.67
CA VAL A 45 13.88 -2.11 -3.98
C VAL A 45 14.70 -3.40 -3.87
N GLU A 46 15.62 -3.49 -2.90
CA GLU A 46 16.42 -4.72 -2.65
C GLU A 46 15.52 -5.93 -2.33
N ALA A 47 14.36 -5.71 -1.70
CA ALA A 47 13.38 -6.75 -1.41
C ALA A 47 12.43 -7.09 -2.58
N ASN A 48 12.63 -6.49 -3.76
CA ASN A 48 11.73 -6.58 -4.92
C ASN A 48 10.27 -6.24 -4.57
N ILE A 49 10.07 -5.29 -3.65
CA ILE A 49 8.74 -4.74 -3.29
C ILE A 49 8.42 -3.54 -4.19
N MET A 50 9.45 -2.79 -4.58
CA MET A 50 9.37 -1.64 -5.47
C MET A 50 10.23 -1.83 -6.71
N LYS A 51 9.82 -1.21 -7.83
CA LYS A 51 10.63 -1.09 -9.04
C LYS A 51 10.77 0.37 -9.46
N GLU A 52 11.92 0.72 -10.03
CA GLU A 52 12.14 2.04 -10.64
C GLU A 52 11.37 2.13 -11.97
N VAL A 53 10.80 3.29 -12.25
CA VAL A 53 10.00 3.54 -13.46
C VAL A 53 10.36 4.90 -14.04
N HIS A 54 10.57 4.97 -15.36
CA HIS A 54 10.89 6.22 -16.05
C HIS A 54 9.67 6.88 -16.71
N TYR A 55 8.79 6.08 -17.32
CA TYR A 55 7.59 6.56 -18.01
C TYR A 55 6.37 6.26 -17.15
N HIS A 56 5.72 7.31 -16.65
CA HIS A 56 4.59 7.15 -15.74
C HIS A 56 3.50 8.20 -15.97
N SER A 57 2.26 7.77 -15.88
CA SER A 57 1.09 8.64 -15.99
C SER A 57 0.67 9.17 -14.63
N TRP A 58 0.67 8.31 -13.61
CA TRP A 58 0.31 8.62 -12.23
C TRP A 58 1.50 9.14 -11.43
N ARG A 59 1.28 10.06 -10.49
CA ARG A 59 2.33 10.53 -9.58
C ARG A 59 1.76 10.90 -8.22
N SER A 60 2.14 10.15 -7.19
CA SER A 60 1.86 10.45 -5.79
C SER A 60 3.11 10.92 -5.02
N ASN A 61 2.89 11.48 -3.83
CA ASN A 61 3.97 11.91 -2.94
C ASN A 61 4.17 10.94 -1.76
N PRO A 62 5.42 10.65 -1.37
CA PRO A 62 5.71 9.98 -0.12
C PRO A 62 5.48 10.92 1.07
N VAL A 63 4.94 10.36 2.14
CA VAL A 63 4.66 11.00 3.43
C VAL A 63 5.34 10.20 4.51
N MET A 64 6.12 10.88 5.35
CA MET A 64 6.82 10.25 6.46
C MET A 64 6.05 10.49 7.75
N VAL A 65 5.73 9.42 8.45
CA VAL A 65 5.04 9.44 9.74
C VAL A 65 5.99 8.94 10.81
N LYS A 66 6.14 9.69 11.91
CA LYS A 66 6.87 9.19 13.09
C LYS A 66 5.95 8.26 13.87
N LYS A 67 6.45 7.09 14.20
CA LYS A 67 5.82 6.19 15.17
C LYS A 67 6.15 6.64 16.60
N HIS A 68 5.46 6.01 17.56
CA HIS A 68 5.71 6.23 18.99
C HIS A 68 7.12 5.80 19.44
N ASP A 69 7.77 4.90 18.69
CA ASP A 69 9.15 4.45 18.94
C ASP A 69 10.20 5.37 18.30
N ASP A 70 9.82 6.59 17.88
CA ASP A 70 10.62 7.55 17.11
C ASP A 70 11.12 7.03 15.74
N SER A 71 10.73 5.82 15.33
CA SER A 71 11.06 5.30 14.00
C SER A 71 10.21 5.98 12.93
N TRP A 72 10.83 6.19 11.76
CA TRP A 72 10.13 6.70 10.59
C TRP A 72 9.40 5.56 9.88
N LYS A 73 8.14 5.79 9.52
CA LYS A 73 7.37 4.94 8.60
C LYS A 73 7.06 5.72 7.33
N MET A 74 7.44 5.15 6.19
CA MET A 74 7.07 5.68 4.89
C MET A 74 5.65 5.24 4.52
N CYS A 75 4.83 6.22 4.17
CA CYS A 75 3.53 6.04 3.54
C CYS A 75 3.53 6.78 2.20
N VAL A 76 2.64 6.42 1.28
CA VAL A 76 2.42 7.18 0.04
C VAL A 76 1.01 7.75 0.08
N ASP A 77 0.88 9.03 -0.26
CA ASP A 77 -0.42 9.67 -0.34
C ASP A 77 -1.15 9.24 -1.62
N PHE A 78 -1.93 8.18 -1.50
CA PHE A 78 -2.81 7.69 -2.55
C PHE A 78 -4.18 8.36 -2.52
N LYS A 79 -4.38 9.52 -1.88
CA LYS A 79 -5.71 10.15 -1.78
C LYS A 79 -6.40 10.33 -3.13
N ASP A 80 -5.69 10.75 -4.17
CA ASP A 80 -6.29 10.97 -5.48
C ASP A 80 -6.56 9.66 -6.23
N LEU A 81 -5.68 8.67 -6.10
CA LEU A 81 -5.93 7.31 -6.58
C LEU A 81 -7.12 6.69 -5.85
N ASN A 82 -7.23 6.90 -4.54
CA ASN A 82 -8.29 6.35 -3.70
C ASN A 82 -9.68 6.93 -4.03
N LYS A 83 -9.75 8.15 -4.59
CA LYS A 83 -11.00 8.74 -5.10
C LYS A 83 -11.49 8.07 -6.38
N SER A 84 -10.60 7.43 -7.13
CA SER A 84 -10.93 6.76 -8.38
C SER A 84 -11.58 5.38 -8.18
N PHE A 85 -11.59 4.86 -6.94
CA PHE A 85 -12.31 3.64 -6.61
C PHE A 85 -13.82 3.92 -6.48
N PRO A 86 -14.68 2.99 -6.94
CA PRO A 86 -16.10 3.03 -6.62
C PRO A 86 -16.29 2.96 -5.10
N LYS A 87 -17.43 3.48 -4.62
CA LYS A 87 -17.79 3.32 -3.20
C LYS A 87 -18.03 1.84 -2.93
N ASP A 88 -17.40 1.35 -1.88
CA ASP A 88 -17.57 -0.03 -1.43
C ASP A 88 -18.97 -0.20 -0.81
N GLY A 89 -19.70 -1.21 -1.32
CA GLY A 89 -21.01 -1.60 -0.82
C GLY A 89 -20.96 -2.67 0.27
N TYR A 90 -19.79 -3.27 0.51
CA TYR A 90 -19.58 -4.38 1.43
C TYR A 90 -18.44 -4.06 2.41
N PRO A 91 -18.64 -3.08 3.32
CA PRO A 91 -17.65 -2.81 4.34
C PRO A 91 -17.39 -4.08 5.15
N LEU A 92 -16.14 -4.28 5.57
CA LEU A 92 -15.75 -5.42 6.39
C LEU A 92 -16.80 -5.69 7.47
N SER A 93 -17.28 -6.93 7.47
CA SER A 93 -18.20 -7.42 8.48
C SER A 93 -17.64 -7.13 9.88
N LYS A 94 -18.44 -6.55 10.79
CA LYS A 94 -18.00 -6.07 12.11
C LYS A 94 -17.14 -7.11 12.82
N ILE A 95 -15.94 -6.75 13.28
CA ILE A 95 -15.02 -7.71 13.91
C ILE A 95 -15.68 -8.42 15.11
N ASP A 96 -16.56 -7.70 15.83
CA ASP A 96 -17.25 -8.19 17.01
C ASP A 96 -18.06 -9.47 16.77
N TRP A 97 -18.79 -9.60 15.65
CA TRP A 97 -19.58 -10.81 15.40
C TRP A 97 -18.69 -12.03 15.18
N LYS A 98 -17.53 -11.85 14.53
CA LYS A 98 -16.56 -12.93 14.35
C LYS A 98 -15.99 -13.34 15.70
N VAL A 99 -15.60 -12.37 16.52
CA VAL A 99 -15.04 -12.62 17.86
C VAL A 99 -16.04 -13.33 18.76
N GLU A 100 -17.31 -12.91 18.77
CA GLU A 100 -18.39 -13.55 19.51
C GLU A 100 -18.60 -15.01 19.10
N SER A 101 -18.48 -15.32 17.80
CA SER A 101 -18.59 -16.71 17.31
C SER A 101 -17.50 -17.63 17.87
N PHE A 102 -16.35 -17.07 18.27
CA PHE A 102 -15.23 -17.82 18.84
C PHE A 102 -15.31 -17.96 20.37
N CYS A 103 -16.22 -17.25 21.05
CA CYS A 103 -16.33 -17.29 22.51
C CYS A 103 -16.56 -18.70 23.07
N ARG A 104 -17.24 -19.58 22.31
CA ARG A 104 -17.55 -20.96 22.70
C ARG A 104 -16.37 -21.93 22.72
N TYR A 105 -15.21 -21.54 22.16
CA TYR A 105 -14.04 -22.43 22.10
C TYR A 105 -13.06 -22.16 23.25
N PRO A 106 -12.60 -23.21 23.95
CA PRO A 106 -11.72 -23.08 25.11
C PRO A 106 -10.28 -22.67 24.77
N TYR A 107 -9.82 -22.96 23.55
CA TYR A 107 -8.49 -22.59 23.06
C TYR A 107 -8.62 -21.66 21.85
N LYS A 108 -7.83 -20.59 21.84
CA LYS A 108 -7.78 -19.60 20.77
C LYS A 108 -6.31 -19.36 20.41
N CYS A 109 -6.00 -19.35 19.12
CA CYS A 109 -4.67 -19.03 18.61
C CYS A 109 -4.77 -17.78 17.74
N PHE A 110 -3.89 -16.82 17.97
CA PHE A 110 -3.75 -15.63 17.14
C PHE A 110 -2.53 -15.81 16.24
N LEU A 111 -2.74 -15.71 14.94
CA LEU A 111 -1.70 -15.76 13.94
C LEU A 111 -1.66 -14.40 13.24
N ASP A 112 -0.49 -13.77 13.22
CA ASP A 112 -0.27 -12.52 12.50
C ASP A 112 0.60 -12.78 11.26
N ALA A 113 0.17 -12.23 10.13
CA ALA A 113 0.94 -12.28 8.90
C ALA A 113 1.93 -11.11 8.86
N TYR A 114 3.17 -11.36 9.28
CA TYR A 114 4.22 -10.35 9.29
C TYR A 114 4.40 -9.73 7.89
N LYS A 115 4.23 -8.39 7.80
CA LYS A 115 4.26 -7.63 6.54
C LYS A 115 3.34 -8.23 5.46
N GLY A 116 2.17 -8.74 5.86
CA GLY A 116 1.25 -9.48 4.97
C GLY A 116 0.95 -8.79 3.64
N TYR A 117 0.79 -7.46 3.62
CA TYR A 117 0.59 -6.70 2.39
C TYR A 117 1.69 -6.93 1.34
N HIS A 118 2.95 -6.89 1.76
CA HIS A 118 4.10 -7.07 0.87
C HIS A 118 4.32 -8.52 0.43
N GLN A 119 3.40 -9.44 0.74
CA GLN A 119 3.40 -10.81 0.24
C GLN A 119 2.50 -10.95 -1.00
N ILE A 120 1.55 -10.04 -1.19
CA ILE A 120 0.60 -10.05 -2.32
C ILE A 120 1.18 -9.25 -3.47
N LYS A 121 1.26 -9.84 -4.66
CA LYS A 121 1.72 -9.14 -5.87
C LYS A 121 0.65 -8.20 -6.39
N MET A 122 1.08 -7.08 -6.98
CA MET A 122 0.20 -6.25 -7.78
C MET A 122 0.08 -6.83 -9.19
N ALA A 123 -1.06 -6.63 -9.84
CA ALA A 123 -1.16 -6.87 -11.27
C ALA A 123 -0.31 -5.85 -12.02
N GLU A 124 0.39 -6.28 -13.07
CA GLU A 124 1.37 -5.46 -13.80
C GLU A 124 0.78 -4.15 -14.34
N GLU A 125 -0.47 -4.19 -14.80
CA GLU A 125 -1.24 -3.03 -15.29
C GLU A 125 -1.54 -2.00 -14.19
N ASP A 126 -1.60 -2.44 -12.93
CA ASP A 126 -1.93 -1.62 -11.78
C ASP A 126 -0.70 -1.12 -11.03
N GLU A 127 0.48 -1.73 -11.23
CA GLU A 127 1.73 -1.28 -10.64
C GLU A 127 2.01 0.19 -11.00
N GLU A 128 1.82 0.58 -12.27
CA GLU A 128 2.07 1.96 -12.72
C GLU A 128 1.19 2.99 -11.98
N LYS A 129 -0.02 2.60 -11.56
CA LYS A 129 -0.94 3.50 -10.83
C LYS A 129 -0.44 3.83 -9.43
N THR A 130 0.42 3.00 -8.87
CA THR A 130 1.03 3.19 -7.54
C THR A 130 2.33 4.02 -7.57
N THR A 131 2.62 4.67 -8.69
CA THR A 131 3.86 5.42 -8.88
C THR A 131 3.96 6.65 -7.97
N PHE A 132 5.12 6.83 -7.34
CA PHE A 132 5.43 7.98 -6.49
C PHE A 132 6.81 8.57 -6.79
N ILE A 133 6.98 9.85 -6.46
CA ILE A 133 8.21 10.61 -6.73
C ILE A 133 9.07 10.79 -5.48
N THR A 134 10.37 10.60 -5.61
CA THR A 134 11.36 10.85 -4.55
C THR A 134 12.40 11.89 -5.00
N SER A 135 13.42 12.13 -4.18
CA SER A 135 14.60 12.91 -4.58
C SER A 135 15.53 12.15 -5.52
N GLN A 136 15.55 10.81 -5.44
CA GLN A 136 16.47 9.94 -6.20
C GLN A 136 15.89 9.50 -7.54
N GLY A 137 14.57 9.37 -7.63
CA GLY A 137 13.91 8.87 -8.83
C GLY A 137 12.42 8.69 -8.63
N ILE A 138 11.82 7.97 -9.57
CA ILE A 138 10.41 7.61 -9.57
C ILE A 138 10.30 6.11 -9.41
N PHE A 139 9.45 5.68 -8.48
CA PHE A 139 9.30 4.26 -8.13
C PHE A 139 7.83 3.90 -8.11
N CYS A 140 7.52 2.65 -8.38
CA CYS A 140 6.19 2.08 -8.18
C CYS A 140 6.28 0.78 -7.38
N TYR A 141 5.15 0.35 -6.82
CA TYR A 141 5.07 -0.86 -6.02
C TYR A 141 4.69 -2.06 -6.89
N SER A 142 5.52 -3.11 -6.84
CA SER A 142 5.21 -4.41 -7.48
C SER A 142 4.50 -5.37 -6.54
N LYS A 143 4.44 -5.03 -5.25
CA LYS A 143 3.66 -5.74 -4.23
C LYS A 143 2.77 -4.75 -3.51
N MET A 144 1.66 -5.22 -2.96
CA MET A 144 0.65 -4.36 -2.36
C MET A 144 1.28 -3.41 -1.32
N SER A 145 0.95 -2.12 -1.45
CA SER A 145 1.45 -1.05 -0.60
C SER A 145 0.44 -0.62 0.45
N PHE A 146 0.94 -0.09 1.57
CA PHE A 146 0.10 0.52 2.58
C PHE A 146 -0.50 1.84 2.07
N GLY A 147 -1.74 2.14 2.48
CA GLY A 147 -2.44 3.39 2.13
C GLY A 147 -3.36 3.32 0.90
N LEU A 148 -3.37 2.18 0.19
CA LEU A 148 -4.35 1.90 -0.85
C LEU A 148 -5.70 1.54 -0.22
N LYS A 149 -6.77 2.15 -0.72
CA LYS A 149 -8.13 1.73 -0.37
C LYS A 149 -8.41 0.40 -1.06
N THR A 150 -8.46 -0.67 -0.27
CA THR A 150 -8.85 -2.00 -0.76
C THR A 150 -10.36 -2.14 -0.60
N LEU A 151 -11.02 -2.85 -1.52
CA LEU A 151 -12.44 -3.21 -1.37
C LEU A 151 -12.75 -4.01 -0.10
N GLU A 152 -11.71 -4.53 0.57
CA GLU A 152 -11.83 -5.29 1.80
C GLU A 152 -11.38 -4.53 3.04
N GLN A 153 -11.14 -3.20 3.02
CA GLN A 153 -10.77 -2.47 4.23
C GLN A 153 -11.39 -1.07 4.31
N PRO A 154 -12.22 -0.77 5.33
CA PRO A 154 -12.62 0.59 5.63
C PRO A 154 -11.40 1.39 6.11
N THR A 155 -11.31 2.62 5.60
CA THR A 155 -10.21 3.60 5.71
C THR A 155 -9.98 4.17 7.11
N SER A 156 -9.90 3.33 8.14
CA SER A 156 -9.79 3.76 9.53
C SER A 156 -8.70 3.01 10.29
N VAL A 157 -7.46 3.12 9.84
CA VAL A 157 -6.30 3.00 10.75
C VAL A 157 -5.22 3.96 10.25
N TRP A 158 -5.31 5.20 10.72
CA TRP A 158 -4.23 6.18 10.73
C TRP A 158 -3.49 6.06 12.06
#